data_AF-A0A5C6B5H8-F1
#
_entry.id   AF-A0A5C6B5H8-F1
#
_cell.length_a   1.000
_cell.length_b   1.000
_cell.length_c   1.000
_cell.angle_alpha   90.00
_cell.angle_beta   90.00
_cell.angle_gamma   90.00
#
_symmetry.space_group_name_H-M   'P 1'
#
loop_
_entity.id
_entity.type
_entity.pdbx_description
1 polymer ?
#
loop_
_entity_poly.entity_id
_entity_poly.type
_entity_poly.pdbx_seq_one_letter_code
_entity_poly.pdbx_strand_id
1 'polypeptide(L)'
;MEKHLNQVAEFHRKIGETVSESPKLLDHESDLDRDLARSLRQIAEAFNQPDSPKTQLTRRALMAVEELAEWIEAHDDDDLTAAADAWADRMYLLFGDAVATGLPAEPLLDEVHRSNMTKAAASERTGKGTKTSDFQSPNIQTLLADHLEES
;
A
#
# COMPACT_ATOMS: atom_id res chain seq x y z
N MET A 1 1.66 13.70 -6.98
CA MET A 1 0.87 12.44 -7.09
C MET A 1 0.96 11.82 -8.48
N GLU A 2 0.68 12.57 -9.56
CA GLU A 2 0.79 12.08 -10.95
C GLU A 2 2.13 11.39 -11.27
N LYS A 3 3.25 12.02 -10.90
CA LYS A 3 4.61 11.43 -10.99
C LYS A 3 4.67 10.00 -10.42
N HIS A 4 4.21 9.80 -9.19
CA HIS A 4 4.29 8.51 -8.52
C HIS A 4 3.32 7.48 -9.11
N LEU A 5 2.14 7.88 -9.58
CA LEU A 5 1.24 6.99 -10.31
C LEU A 5 1.88 6.49 -11.61
N ASN A 6 2.57 7.38 -12.35
CA ASN A 6 3.29 7.01 -13.56
C ASN A 6 4.46 6.04 -13.27
N GLN A 7 5.22 6.28 -12.20
CA GLN A 7 6.28 5.39 -11.72
C GLN A 7 5.74 3.99 -11.36
N VAL A 8 4.60 3.91 -10.66
CA VAL A 8 3.96 2.63 -10.32
C VAL A 8 3.46 1.91 -11.58
N ALA A 9 2.83 2.63 -12.51
CA ALA A 9 2.38 2.07 -13.78
C ALA A 9 3.54 1.54 -14.64
N GLU A 10 4.67 2.24 -14.67
CA GLU A 10 5.89 1.76 -15.34
C GLU A 10 6.37 0.45 -14.73
N PHE A 11 6.45 0.38 -13.40
CA PHE A 11 6.88 -0.84 -12.71
C PHE A 11 5.89 -2.00 -12.92
N HIS A 12 4.58 -1.74 -12.88
CA HIS A 12 3.55 -2.75 -13.16
C HIS A 12 3.70 -3.34 -14.56
N ARG A 13 3.87 -2.49 -15.59
CA ARG A 13 4.14 -2.96 -16.96
C ARG A 13 5.40 -3.82 -17.03
N LYS A 14 6.47 -3.43 -16.33
CA LYS A 14 7.73 -4.18 -16.30
C LYS A 14 7.56 -5.60 -15.72
N ILE A 15 6.70 -5.79 -14.72
CA ILE A 15 6.52 -7.08 -14.04
C ILE A 15 5.29 -7.87 -14.53
N GLY A 16 4.62 -7.39 -15.58
CA GLY A 16 3.41 -8.00 -16.11
C GLY A 16 2.20 -7.91 -15.17
N GLU A 17 2.16 -6.89 -14.31
CA GLU A 17 1.00 -6.58 -13.48
C GLU A 17 -0.01 -5.70 -14.25
N THR A 18 -1.25 -5.71 -13.78
CA THR A 18 -2.37 -4.95 -14.32
C THR A 18 -2.09 -3.45 -14.32
N VAL A 19 -2.32 -2.83 -15.48
CA VAL A 19 -2.46 -1.38 -15.67
C VAL A 19 -3.75 -1.17 -16.48
N SER A 20 -4.64 -0.31 -15.98
CA SER A 20 -5.92 -0.04 -16.62
C SER A 20 -6.03 1.41 -17.07
N GLU A 21 -6.68 1.64 -18.21
CA GLU A 21 -6.97 2.96 -18.76
C GLU A 21 -8.31 3.52 -18.27
N SER A 22 -9.08 2.74 -17.49
CA SER A 22 -10.39 3.12 -16.94
C SER A 22 -10.59 2.54 -15.54
N PRO A 23 -11.36 3.21 -14.66
CA PRO A 23 -11.71 2.65 -13.35
C PRO A 23 -12.36 1.27 -13.46
N LYS A 24 -11.86 0.32 -12.67
CA LYS A 24 -12.42 -1.03 -12.53
C LYS A 24 -12.03 -1.61 -11.18
N LEU A 25 -12.81 -2.57 -10.70
CA LEU A 25 -12.42 -3.42 -9.58
C LEU A 25 -11.25 -4.32 -9.99
N LEU A 26 -10.47 -4.75 -9.00
CA LEU A 26 -9.55 -5.87 -9.18
C LEU A 26 -10.32 -7.18 -9.34
N ASP A 27 -9.66 -8.16 -9.96
CA ASP A 27 -10.16 -9.53 -9.99
C ASP A 27 -10.28 -10.04 -8.55
N HIS A 28 -11.44 -10.59 -8.19
CA HIS A 28 -11.79 -10.98 -6.82
C HIS A 28 -12.51 -12.34 -6.81
N GLU A 29 -12.41 -13.06 -5.69
CA GLU A 29 -13.07 -14.33 -5.40
C GLU A 29 -13.88 -14.20 -4.10
N SER A 30 -15.21 -14.12 -4.26
CA SER A 30 -16.12 -13.64 -3.22
C SER A 30 -16.12 -14.42 -1.89
N ASP A 31 -15.76 -15.71 -1.88
CA ASP A 31 -15.70 -16.47 -0.63
C ASP A 31 -14.41 -16.19 0.15
N LEU A 32 -13.26 -16.18 -0.56
CA LEU A 32 -11.97 -15.93 0.06
C LEU A 32 -11.83 -14.48 0.53
N ASP A 33 -12.26 -13.53 -0.28
CA ASP A 33 -12.15 -12.10 0.01
C ASP A 33 -13.04 -11.70 1.19
N ARG A 34 -14.26 -12.23 1.25
CA ARG A 34 -15.17 -12.06 2.39
C ARG A 34 -14.60 -12.62 3.68
N ASP A 35 -13.98 -13.81 3.63
CA ASP A 35 -13.34 -14.42 4.79
C ASP A 35 -12.11 -13.63 5.26
N LEU A 36 -11.34 -13.07 4.32
CA LEU A 36 -10.22 -12.18 4.61
C LEU A 36 -10.70 -10.88 5.29
N ALA A 37 -11.69 -10.19 4.72
CA ALA A 37 -12.25 -8.98 5.31
C ALA A 37 -12.79 -9.24 6.73
N ARG A 38 -13.58 -10.31 6.91
CA ARG A 38 -14.09 -10.72 8.22
C ARG A 38 -12.95 -10.97 9.23
N SER A 39 -11.87 -11.61 8.80
CA SER A 39 -10.71 -11.88 9.66
C SER A 39 -10.01 -10.60 10.09
N LEU A 40 -9.88 -9.62 9.19
CA LEU A 40 -9.32 -8.31 9.50
C LEU A 40 -10.19 -7.55 10.51
N ARG A 41 -11.51 -7.54 10.32
CA ARG A 41 -12.47 -6.95 11.28
C ARG A 41 -12.36 -7.59 12.66
N GLN A 42 -12.26 -8.92 12.72
CA GLN A 42 -12.09 -9.63 13.99
C GLN A 42 -10.78 -9.26 14.70
N ILE A 43 -9.69 -9.10 13.96
CA ILE A 43 -8.42 -8.60 14.53
C ILE A 43 -8.61 -7.18 15.05
N ALA A 44 -9.20 -6.28 14.26
CA ALA A 44 -9.43 -4.91 14.68
C ALA A 44 -10.27 -4.84 15.97
N GLU A 45 -11.39 -5.57 16.02
CA GLU A 45 -12.28 -5.65 17.18
C GLU A 45 -11.58 -6.18 18.43
N ALA A 46 -10.79 -7.26 18.30
CA ALA A 46 -10.06 -7.85 19.41
C ALA A 46 -9.09 -6.86 20.10
N PHE A 47 -8.53 -5.92 19.33
CA PHE A 47 -7.59 -4.91 19.82
C PHE A 47 -8.23 -3.54 20.08
N ASN A 48 -9.49 -3.33 19.70
CA ASN A 48 -10.19 -2.04 19.87
C ASN A 48 -11.00 -1.94 21.19
N GLN A 49 -10.67 -2.74 22.20
CA GLN A 49 -11.40 -2.70 23.49
C GLN A 49 -11.33 -1.30 24.14
N PRO A 50 -12.46 -0.76 24.66
CA PRO A 50 -12.55 0.63 25.15
C PRO A 50 -11.50 1.00 26.20
N ASP A 51 -11.20 0.07 27.11
CA ASP A 51 -10.34 0.32 28.28
C ASP A 51 -8.86 -0.03 28.03
N SER A 52 -8.51 -0.50 26.83
CA SER A 52 -7.13 -0.84 26.50
C SER A 52 -6.35 0.42 26.09
N PRO A 53 -5.23 0.75 26.77
CA PRO A 53 -4.39 1.88 26.36
C PRO A 53 -3.78 1.60 24.99
N LYS A 54 -4.10 2.46 24.02
CA LYS A 54 -3.57 2.34 22.65
C LYS A 54 -2.43 3.34 22.47
N THR A 55 -1.29 2.85 21.99
CA THR A 55 -0.23 3.74 21.51
C THR A 55 -0.68 4.45 20.23
N GLN A 56 0.04 5.49 19.80
CA GLN A 56 -0.21 6.12 18.50
C GLN A 56 -0.09 5.10 17.35
N LEU A 57 0.92 4.23 17.41
CA LEU A 57 1.13 3.16 16.43
C LEU A 57 -0.06 2.19 16.41
N THR A 58 -0.54 1.77 17.58
CA THR A 58 -1.71 0.87 17.68
C THR A 58 -2.94 1.49 17.04
N ARG A 59 -3.24 2.78 17.30
CA ARG A 59 -4.38 3.46 16.67
C ARG A 59 -4.25 3.51 15.15
N ARG A 60 -3.07 3.89 14.64
CA ARG A 60 -2.80 3.97 13.19
C ARG A 60 -2.90 2.61 12.51
N ALA A 61 -2.36 1.57 13.12
CA ALA A 61 -2.46 0.20 12.62
C ALA A 61 -3.92 -0.28 12.57
N LEU A 62 -4.71 -0.03 13.61
CA LEU A 62 -6.13 -0.42 13.63
C LEU A 62 -6.94 0.32 12.56
N MET A 63 -6.72 1.63 12.37
CA MET A 63 -7.35 2.38 11.27
C MET A 63 -6.95 1.80 9.91
N ALA A 64 -5.67 1.50 9.69
CA ALA A 64 -5.22 0.91 8.43
C ALA A 64 -5.83 -0.49 8.14
N VAL A 65 -6.09 -1.28 9.19
CA VAL A 65 -6.79 -2.57 9.07
C VAL A 65 -8.27 -2.36 8.71
N GLU A 66 -8.92 -1.37 9.32
CA GLU A 66 -10.32 -1.02 9.04
C GLU A 66 -10.51 -0.64 7.56
N GLU A 67 -9.73 0.33 7.07
CA GLU A 67 -9.82 0.78 5.67
C GLU A 67 -9.43 -0.31 4.66
N LEU A 68 -8.53 -1.23 5.04
CA LEU A 68 -8.20 -2.39 4.23
C LEU A 68 -9.39 -3.36 4.14
N ALA A 69 -10.08 -3.60 5.25
CA ALA A 69 -11.27 -4.45 5.26
C ALA A 69 -12.39 -3.84 4.39
N GLU A 70 -12.65 -2.54 4.52
CA GLU A 70 -13.64 -1.81 3.71
C GLU A 70 -13.34 -1.88 2.22
N TRP A 71 -12.07 -1.73 1.85
CA TRP A 71 -11.65 -1.85 0.46
C TRP A 71 -11.88 -3.26 -0.11
N ILE A 72 -11.69 -4.31 0.68
CA ILE A 72 -11.96 -5.70 0.26
C ILE A 72 -13.46 -5.96 0.18
N GLU A 73 -14.23 -5.52 1.17
CA GLU A 73 -15.70 -5.63 1.21
C GLU A 73 -16.33 -4.96 -0.03
N ALA A 74 -15.84 -3.76 -0.40
CA ALA A 74 -16.31 -3.08 -1.59
C ALA A 74 -15.99 -3.80 -2.91
N HIS A 75 -14.90 -4.58 -2.97
CA HIS A 75 -14.63 -5.45 -4.11
C HIS A 75 -15.59 -6.65 -4.14
N ASP A 76 -15.84 -7.29 -2.98
CA ASP A 76 -16.79 -8.40 -2.85
C ASP A 76 -18.24 -8.00 -3.18
N ASP A 77 -18.61 -6.77 -2.87
CA ASP A 77 -19.94 -6.21 -3.12
C ASP A 77 -20.11 -5.64 -4.55
N ASP A 78 -19.11 -5.80 -5.43
CA ASP A 78 -19.08 -5.23 -6.78
C ASP A 78 -19.28 -3.68 -6.82
N ASP A 79 -18.92 -2.97 -5.73
CA ASP A 79 -19.11 -1.52 -5.60
C ASP A 79 -17.81 -0.76 -5.90
N LEU A 80 -17.65 -0.37 -7.17
CA LEU A 80 -16.52 0.43 -7.64
C LEU A 80 -16.42 1.81 -6.94
N THR A 81 -17.54 2.40 -6.52
CA THR A 81 -17.53 3.72 -5.88
C THR A 81 -16.99 3.59 -4.46
N ALA A 82 -17.50 2.63 -3.69
CA ALA A 82 -17.00 2.34 -2.35
C ALA A 82 -15.54 1.88 -2.37
N ALA A 83 -15.13 1.09 -3.37
CA ALA A 83 -13.74 0.66 -3.51
C ALA A 83 -12.79 1.84 -3.80
N ALA A 84 -13.24 2.83 -4.58
CA ALA A 84 -12.48 4.05 -4.83
C ALA A 84 -12.36 4.94 -3.60
N ASP A 85 -13.44 5.05 -2.79
CA ASP A 85 -13.47 5.80 -1.54
C ASP A 85 -12.49 5.20 -0.51
N ALA A 86 -12.62 3.90 -0.23
CA ALA A 86 -11.72 3.19 0.68
C ALA A 86 -10.25 3.21 0.19
N TRP A 87 -10.00 3.19 -1.13
CA TRP A 87 -8.64 3.37 -1.65
C TRP A 87 -8.08 4.76 -1.32
N ALA A 88 -8.91 5.81 -1.44
CA ALA A 88 -8.52 7.18 -1.12
C ALA A 88 -8.25 7.36 0.38
N ASP A 89 -9.08 6.78 1.25
CA ASP A 89 -8.89 6.83 2.70
C ASP A 89 -7.62 6.13 3.16
N ARG A 90 -7.29 4.98 2.55
CA ARG A 90 -6.00 4.30 2.78
C ARG A 90 -4.81 5.18 2.39
N MET A 91 -4.89 5.84 1.23
CA MET A 91 -3.84 6.78 0.80
C MET A 91 -3.72 7.95 1.78
N TYR A 92 -4.85 8.46 2.29
CA TYR A 92 -4.88 9.53 3.28
C TYR A 92 -4.22 9.13 4.60
N LEU A 93 -4.48 7.91 5.09
CA LEU A 93 -3.83 7.37 6.28
C LEU A 93 -2.32 7.20 6.10
N LEU A 94 -1.86 6.67 4.96
CA LEU A 94 -0.44 6.50 4.67
C LEU A 94 0.30 7.83 4.62
N PHE A 95 -0.27 8.88 4.01
CA PHE A 95 0.32 10.22 4.09
C PHE A 95 0.23 10.81 5.50
N GLY A 96 -0.86 10.54 6.22
CA GLY A 96 -1.00 10.92 7.62
C GLY A 96 0.08 10.30 8.52
N ASP A 97 0.56 9.10 8.21
CA ASP A 97 1.69 8.46 8.91
C ASP A 97 2.98 9.24 8.64
N ALA A 98 3.27 9.57 7.38
CA ALA A 98 4.44 10.36 7.03
C ALA A 98 4.43 11.73 7.70
N VAL A 99 3.27 12.41 7.73
CA VAL A 99 3.10 13.70 8.42
C VAL A 99 3.38 13.58 9.91
N ALA A 100 2.83 12.55 10.58
CA ALA A 100 3.01 12.41 12.02
C ALA A 100 4.40 11.93 12.45
N THR A 101 5.19 11.41 11.51
CA THR A 101 6.54 10.90 11.76
C THR A 101 7.63 11.80 11.17
N GLY A 102 7.27 12.81 10.38
CA GLY A 102 8.22 13.66 9.67
C GLY A 102 8.97 12.92 8.56
N LEU A 103 8.40 11.85 8.00
CA LEU A 103 9.08 11.10 6.95
C LEU A 103 9.09 11.90 5.63
N PRO A 104 10.23 11.94 4.90
CA PRO A 104 10.31 12.56 3.59
C PRO A 104 9.64 11.64 2.55
N ALA A 105 8.31 11.67 2.49
CA ALA A 105 7.51 10.72 1.71
C ALA A 105 7.90 10.67 0.23
N GLU A 106 8.06 11.82 -0.43
CA GLU A 106 8.41 11.86 -1.86
C GLU A 106 9.81 11.29 -2.15
N PRO A 107 10.90 11.70 -1.45
CA PRO A 107 12.21 11.06 -1.60
C PRO A 107 12.20 9.55 -1.33
N LEU A 108 11.45 9.09 -0.32
CA LEU A 108 11.32 7.66 -0.02
C LEU A 108 10.61 6.90 -1.14
N LEU A 109 9.54 7.46 -1.70
CA LEU A 109 8.80 6.87 -2.82
C LEU A 109 9.67 6.77 -4.08
N ASP A 110 10.44 7.81 -4.39
CA ASP A 110 11.35 7.83 -5.54
C ASP A 110 12.44 6.75 -5.42
N GLU A 111 13.02 6.57 -4.23
CA GLU A 111 14.05 5.56 -4.01
C GLU A 111 13.50 4.13 -4.01
N VAL A 112 12.29 3.94 -3.47
CA VAL A 112 11.59 2.65 -3.59
C VAL A 112 11.30 2.33 -5.05
N HIS A 113 10.85 3.31 -5.85
CA HIS A 113 10.65 3.11 -7.27
C HIS A 113 11.96 2.78 -8.00
N ARG A 114 13.03 3.53 -7.77
CA ARG A 114 14.37 3.27 -8.33
C ARG A 114 14.82 1.83 -8.03
N SER A 115 14.70 1.40 -6.77
CA SER A 115 15.01 0.03 -6.36
C SER A 115 14.10 -1.00 -7.04
N ASN A 116 12.79 -0.75 -7.10
CA ASN A 116 11.84 -1.63 -7.78
C ASN A 116 12.19 -1.82 -9.26
N MET A 117 12.64 -0.76 -9.95
CA MET A 117 13.07 -0.83 -11.34
C MET A 117 14.35 -1.65 -11.55
N THR A 118 15.08 -2.04 -10.50
CA THR A 118 16.20 -3.01 -10.62
C THR A 118 15.75 -4.47 -10.50
N LYS A 119 14.50 -4.73 -10.09
CA LYS A 119 13.95 -6.09 -10.04
C LYS A 119 13.77 -6.66 -11.44
N ALA A 120 13.91 -7.98 -11.58
CA ALA A 120 13.49 -8.70 -12.77
C ALA A 120 12.00 -9.07 -12.66
N ALA A 121 11.33 -9.30 -13.78
CA ALA A 121 10.03 -9.97 -13.75
C ALA A 121 10.24 -11.44 -13.36
N ALA A 122 9.48 -11.95 -12.38
CA ALA A 122 9.56 -13.36 -12.00
C ALA A 122 9.10 -14.29 -13.14
N SER A 123 8.08 -13.84 -13.87
CA SER A 123 7.58 -14.34 -15.16
C SER A 123 6.56 -13.32 -15.70
N GLU A 124 6.19 -13.40 -16.98
CA GLU A 124 5.21 -12.49 -17.62
C GLU A 124 3.79 -12.52 -17.02
N ARG A 125 3.49 -13.39 -16.03
CA ARG A 125 2.12 -13.68 -15.58
C ARG A 125 1.88 -13.59 -14.07
N THR A 126 2.86 -13.16 -13.29
CA THR A 126 2.74 -13.20 -11.81
C THR A 126 2.53 -11.84 -11.17
N GLY A 127 2.71 -10.75 -11.91
CA GLY A 127 2.67 -9.40 -11.35
C GLY A 127 3.74 -9.14 -10.27
N LYS A 128 4.71 -10.05 -10.10
CA LYS A 128 5.67 -10.02 -8.99
C LYS A 128 7.09 -9.79 -9.51
N GLY A 129 7.72 -8.74 -9.00
CA GLY A 129 9.15 -8.50 -9.21
C GLY A 129 10.01 -9.44 -8.34
N THR A 130 11.01 -10.09 -8.93
CA THR A 130 12.02 -10.91 -8.24
C THR A 130 13.35 -10.19 -8.13
N LYS A 131 14.06 -10.43 -7.02
CA LYS A 131 15.41 -9.94 -6.80
C LYS A 131 16.39 -10.90 -7.49
N THR A 132 17.12 -10.41 -8.49
CA THR A 132 18.18 -11.14 -9.20
C THR A 132 19.55 -10.53 -8.89
N SER A 133 20.60 -10.94 -9.60
CA SER A 133 21.96 -10.39 -9.46
C SER A 133 22.02 -8.87 -9.59
N ASP A 134 21.12 -8.28 -10.38
CA ASP A 134 21.12 -6.86 -10.72
C ASP A 134 20.28 -6.02 -9.74
N PHE A 135 19.64 -6.67 -8.75
CA PHE A 135 18.82 -5.99 -7.76
C PHE A 135 19.65 -5.08 -6.86
N GLN A 136 19.20 -3.84 -6.73
CA GLN A 136 19.74 -2.85 -5.82
C GLN A 136 18.69 -2.52 -4.76
N SER A 137 19.02 -2.81 -3.50
CA SER A 137 18.19 -2.43 -2.35
C SER A 137 17.97 -0.90 -2.30
N PRO A 138 16.82 -0.42 -1.78
CA PRO A 138 16.59 1.00 -1.62
C PRO A 138 17.51 1.54 -0.52
N ASN A 139 18.16 2.68 -0.77
CA ASN A 139 19.06 3.35 0.16
C ASN A 139 18.30 4.26 1.14
N ILE A 140 17.37 3.68 1.89
CA ILE A 140 16.51 4.39 2.84
C ILE A 140 17.34 5.01 3.98
N GLN A 141 18.41 4.33 4.42
CA GLN A 141 19.23 4.80 5.53
C GLN A 141 19.92 6.13 5.22
N THR A 142 20.54 6.27 4.05
CA THR A 142 21.18 7.54 3.64
C THR A 142 20.13 8.64 3.50
N LEU A 143 18.99 8.38 2.86
CA LEU A 143 17.94 9.39 2.71
C LEU A 143 17.42 9.92 4.05
N LEU A 144 17.27 9.05 5.05
CA LEU A 144 16.87 9.47 6.39
C LEU A 144 17.98 10.27 7.07
N ALA A 145 19.25 9.90 6.91
CA ALA A 145 20.36 10.68 7.46
C ALA A 145 20.41 12.09 6.85
N ASP A 146 20.36 12.19 5.53
CA ASP A 146 20.39 13.47 4.81
C ASP A 146 19.20 14.36 5.22
N HIS A 147 17.99 13.79 5.31
CA HIS A 147 16.80 14.55 5.70
C HIS A 147 16.88 15.09 7.14
N LEU A 148 17.49 14.32 8.05
CA LEU A 148 17.70 14.75 9.44
C LEU A 148 18.79 15.83 9.56
N GLU A 149 19.75 15.89 8.64
CA GLU A 149 20.76 16.95 8.58
C GLU A 149 20.22 18.26 8.00
N GLU A 150 19.20 18.19 7.14
CA GLU A 150 18.58 19.34 6.46
C GLU A 150 17.42 20.00 7.24
N SER A 151 16.88 19.33 8.27
CA SER A 151 15.71 19.76 9.07
C SER A 151 16.07 20.53 10.33
#